data_AF-A0AAU4N749-F1
#
_entry.id   AF-A0AAU4N749-F1
#
_cell.length_a   1.000
_cell.length_b   1.000
_cell.length_c   1.000
_cell.angle_alpha   90.00
_cell.angle_beta   90.00
_cell.angle_gamma   90.00
#
_symmetry.space_group_name_H-M   'P 1'
#
loop_
_entity.id
_entity.type
_entity.pdbx_description
1 polymer ?
#
loop_
_entity_poly.entity_id
_entity_poly.type
_entity_poly.pdbx_seq_one_letter_code
_entity_poly.pdbx_strand_id
1 'polypeptide(L)'
;MFDLTDEFLQPLTGVIRYHRADLRHPVAGTWTIQIPLAPFSADDEYEPTTFRPGLGGPTLIETEISLDFINLPATHLMALNQQTFPFATDFEEGFIDGSIYLLATHNRVNVTRINFGVADTDQITASLHAAFDFEHARTGIHNRTAELDTTLLFQLVDRLPAPQPPTHYGNPHL
;
A
#
# COMPACT_ATOMS: atom_id res chain seq x y z
N MET A 1 7.00 10.52 -20.88
CA MET A 1 7.09 9.42 -19.90
C MET A 1 7.86 9.97 -18.71
N PHE A 2 7.43 9.64 -17.51
CA PHE A 2 7.84 10.30 -16.26
C PHE A 2 8.49 9.27 -15.32
N ASP A 3 9.58 9.66 -14.67
CA ASP A 3 10.25 8.84 -13.66
C ASP A 3 9.77 9.25 -12.27
N LEU A 4 9.02 8.36 -11.61
CA LEU A 4 8.60 8.56 -10.22
C LEU A 4 9.79 8.31 -9.29
N THR A 5 10.57 9.34 -8.95
CA THR A 5 11.78 9.23 -8.10
C THR A 5 11.44 8.90 -6.63
N ASP A 6 12.48 8.63 -5.81
CA ASP A 6 12.32 8.30 -4.38
C ASP A 6 11.67 9.43 -3.58
N GLU A 7 11.76 10.67 -4.07
CA GLU A 7 11.11 11.83 -3.47
C GLU A 7 9.57 11.75 -3.50
N PHE A 8 9.00 10.93 -4.37
CA PHE A 8 7.56 10.67 -4.47
C PHE A 8 7.13 9.40 -3.71
N LEU A 9 8.08 8.57 -3.30
CA LEU A 9 7.83 7.29 -2.64
C LEU A 9 8.26 7.31 -1.18
N GLN A 10 8.24 8.47 -0.53
CA GLN A 10 8.63 8.63 0.88
C GLN A 10 7.57 8.02 1.80
N PRO A 11 7.83 6.86 2.44
CA PRO A 11 6.84 6.23 3.29
C PRO A 11 6.62 7.02 4.57
N LEU A 12 5.36 7.16 4.97
CA LEU A 12 4.98 7.56 6.31
C LEU A 12 4.76 6.33 7.18
N THR A 13 4.50 6.52 8.47
CA THR A 13 4.08 5.45 9.37
C THR A 13 2.82 4.78 8.83
N GLY A 14 2.94 3.49 8.53
CA GLY A 14 1.85 2.66 8.05
C GLY A 14 1.11 1.93 9.17
N VAL A 15 0.18 1.08 8.76
CA VAL A 15 -0.59 0.21 9.65
C VAL A 15 -0.48 -1.22 9.14
N ILE A 16 -0.17 -2.15 10.03
CA ILE A 16 -0.26 -3.59 9.81
C ILE A 16 -1.44 -4.16 10.58
N ARG A 17 -2.31 -4.90 9.90
CA ARG A 17 -3.53 -5.46 10.49
C ARG A 17 -3.52 -6.96 10.39
N TYR A 18 -3.89 -7.63 11.48
CA TYR A 18 -4.28 -9.03 11.42
C TYR A 18 -5.81 -9.13 11.44
N HIS A 19 -6.37 -9.82 10.45
CA HIS A 19 -7.80 -10.10 10.36
C HIS A 19 -8.07 -11.45 11.01
N ARG A 20 -8.89 -11.47 12.05
CA ARG A 20 -9.14 -12.74 12.77
C ARG A 20 -9.70 -13.82 11.84
N ALA A 21 -9.23 -15.04 12.03
CA ALA A 21 -9.63 -16.21 11.22
C ALA A 21 -11.12 -16.57 11.32
N ASP A 22 -11.82 -16.13 12.38
CA ASP A 22 -13.25 -16.37 12.57
C ASP A 22 -14.16 -15.31 11.90
N LEU A 23 -13.58 -14.34 11.19
CA LEU A 23 -14.34 -13.38 10.39
C LEU A 23 -15.01 -14.07 9.20
N ARG A 24 -16.24 -13.65 8.88
CA ARG A 24 -16.95 -14.08 7.66
C ARG A 24 -16.60 -13.17 6.49
N HIS A 25 -15.34 -13.19 6.06
CA HIS A 25 -14.84 -12.35 4.97
C HIS A 25 -13.66 -13.01 4.25
N PRO A 26 -13.41 -12.73 2.96
CA PRO A 26 -12.27 -13.30 2.23
C PRO A 26 -10.90 -13.03 2.85
N VAL A 27 -10.74 -11.94 3.59
CA VAL A 27 -9.47 -11.56 4.27
C VAL A 27 -9.27 -12.26 5.62
N ALA A 28 -10.22 -13.08 6.08
CA ALA A 28 -10.12 -13.72 7.39
C ALA A 28 -8.86 -14.59 7.49
N GLY A 29 -8.09 -14.40 8.56
CA GLY A 29 -6.86 -15.15 8.81
C GLY A 29 -5.63 -14.61 8.08
N THR A 30 -5.75 -13.52 7.33
CA THR A 30 -4.63 -12.88 6.63
C THR A 30 -4.21 -11.56 7.29
N TRP A 31 -3.10 -11.02 6.81
CA TRP A 31 -2.61 -9.70 7.18
C TRP A 31 -2.86 -8.70 6.05
N THR A 32 -3.03 -7.43 6.42
CA THR A 32 -2.99 -6.32 5.47
C THR A 32 -2.03 -5.25 5.95
N ILE A 33 -1.39 -4.55 5.02
CA ILE A 33 -0.48 -3.44 5.30
C ILE A 33 -0.92 -2.25 4.45
N GLN A 34 -1.09 -1.09 5.08
CA GLN A 34 -1.31 0.19 4.40
C GLN A 34 -0.18 1.14 4.77
N ILE A 35 0.48 1.71 3.76
CA ILE A 35 1.61 2.63 3.94
C ILE A 35 1.29 3.92 3.19
N PRO A 36 0.79 4.95 3.90
CA PRO A 36 0.65 6.27 3.31
C PRO A 36 2.01 6.78 2.83
N LEU A 37 2.03 7.45 1.68
CA LEU A 37 3.21 8.15 1.18
C LEU A 37 3.12 9.63 1.53
N ALA A 38 4.26 10.29 1.66
CA ALA A 38 4.29 11.74 1.83
C ALA A 38 3.58 12.39 0.62
N PRO A 39 2.66 13.34 0.85
CA PRO A 39 1.97 13.98 -0.25
C PRO A 39 2.93 14.77 -1.13
N PHE A 40 2.61 14.79 -2.41
CA PHE A 40 3.29 15.60 -3.41
C PHE A 40 2.27 16.41 -4.19
N SER A 41 2.71 17.27 -5.10
CA SER A 41 1.82 18.20 -5.80
C SER A 41 1.91 18.08 -7.31
N ALA A 42 0.88 18.58 -8.00
CA ALA A 42 0.78 18.59 -9.45
C ALA A 42 0.03 19.84 -9.94
N ASP A 43 0.24 20.24 -11.20
CA ASP A 43 -0.70 21.18 -11.85
C ASP A 43 -1.98 20.45 -12.24
N ASP A 44 -1.83 19.20 -12.70
CA ASP A 44 -2.92 18.30 -13.06
C ASP A 44 -2.63 16.90 -12.48
N GLU A 45 -3.52 16.41 -11.63
CA GLU A 45 -3.38 15.09 -10.98
C GLU A 45 -3.49 13.91 -11.96
N TYR A 46 -3.89 14.15 -13.21
CA TYR A 46 -3.96 13.15 -14.28
C TYR A 46 -2.80 13.26 -15.28
N GLU A 47 -1.89 14.23 -15.11
CA GLU A 47 -0.73 14.43 -15.97
C GLU A 47 0.58 14.24 -15.19
N PRO A 48 1.24 13.07 -15.30
CA PRO A 48 2.46 12.76 -14.51
C PRO A 48 3.60 13.75 -14.70
N THR A 49 3.71 14.33 -15.89
CA THR A 49 4.75 15.31 -16.21
C THR A 49 4.63 16.61 -15.43
N THR A 50 3.51 16.83 -14.74
CA THR A 50 3.30 17.98 -13.85
C THR A 50 3.59 17.67 -12.39
N PHE A 51 3.91 16.41 -12.05
CA PHE A 51 4.19 16.00 -10.68
C PHE A 51 5.47 16.67 -10.15
N ARG A 52 5.41 17.11 -8.89
CA ARG A 52 6.47 17.81 -8.17
C ARG A 52 6.55 17.32 -6.74
N PRO A 53 7.75 16.99 -6.22
CA PRO A 53 7.90 16.68 -4.80
C PRO A 53 7.44 17.85 -3.92
N GLY A 54 6.86 17.52 -2.77
CA GLY A 54 6.35 18.50 -1.82
C GLY A 54 5.04 19.17 -2.24
N LEU A 55 4.65 20.22 -1.50
CA LEU A 55 3.26 20.71 -1.44
C LEU A 55 3.04 22.06 -2.15
N GLY A 56 3.96 22.44 -3.04
CA GLY A 56 3.99 23.79 -3.63
C GLY A 56 3.04 24.00 -4.82
N GLY A 57 2.50 22.93 -5.41
CA GLY A 57 1.58 22.98 -6.54
C GLY A 57 0.10 23.21 -6.15
N PRO A 58 -0.76 23.49 -7.15
CA PRO A 58 -2.18 23.78 -6.92
C PRO A 58 -3.01 22.56 -6.49
N THR A 59 -2.58 21.35 -6.87
CA THR A 59 -3.25 20.09 -6.54
C THR A 59 -2.34 19.24 -5.67
N LEU A 60 -2.85 18.73 -4.54
CA LEU A 60 -2.14 17.78 -3.68
C LEU A 60 -2.57 16.37 -4.01
N ILE A 61 -1.61 15.48 -4.14
CA ILE A 61 -1.81 14.06 -4.37
C ILE A 61 -1.45 13.31 -3.09
N GLU A 62 -2.46 12.71 -2.49
CA GLU A 62 -2.34 11.79 -1.36
C GLU A 62 -2.57 10.37 -1.87
N THR A 63 -1.66 9.46 -1.54
CA THR A 63 -1.76 8.06 -1.95
C THR A 63 -1.11 7.16 -0.91
N GLU A 64 -1.37 5.86 -1.03
CA GLU A 64 -0.83 4.84 -0.16
C GLU A 64 -0.50 3.58 -0.96
N ILE A 65 0.46 2.82 -0.45
CA ILE A 65 0.67 1.44 -0.86
C ILE A 65 -0.23 0.55 0.00
N SER A 66 -1.13 -0.17 -0.65
CA SER A 66 -2.06 -1.10 -0.02
C SER A 66 -1.68 -2.52 -0.37
N LEU A 67 -1.46 -3.35 0.64
CA LEU A 67 -1.07 -4.75 0.52
C LEU A 67 -2.11 -5.61 1.23
N ASP A 68 -2.80 -6.44 0.47
CA ASP A 68 -3.86 -7.29 0.96
C ASP A 68 -3.53 -8.79 0.83
N PHE A 69 -4.28 -9.60 1.58
CA PHE A 69 -4.16 -11.07 1.58
C PHE A 69 -2.77 -11.62 1.91
N ILE A 70 -2.00 -10.90 2.74
CA ILE A 70 -0.65 -11.31 3.13
C ILE A 70 -0.74 -12.54 4.05
N ASN A 71 -0.14 -13.65 3.63
CA ASN A 71 -0.07 -14.86 4.43
C ASN A 71 1.24 -14.89 5.23
N LEU A 72 1.16 -14.58 6.53
CA LEU A 72 2.29 -14.70 7.47
C LEU A 72 2.00 -15.81 8.47
N PRO A 73 3.00 -16.61 8.90
CA PRO A 73 2.82 -17.74 9.81
C PRO A 73 2.64 -17.31 11.28
N ALA A 74 1.88 -16.24 11.52
CA ALA A 74 1.67 -15.63 12.82
C ALA A 74 0.34 -14.88 12.87
N THR A 75 -0.16 -14.61 14.07
CA THR A 75 -1.38 -13.83 14.33
C THR A 75 -1.14 -12.63 15.26
N HIS A 76 0.10 -12.43 15.68
CA HIS A 76 0.52 -11.39 16.61
C HIS A 76 1.88 -10.83 16.20
N LEU A 77 2.08 -9.54 16.44
CA LEU A 77 3.21 -8.77 15.90
C LEU A 77 4.58 -9.31 16.34
N MET A 78 4.70 -9.75 17.60
CA MET A 78 5.97 -10.25 18.16
C MET A 78 6.54 -11.46 17.42
N ALA A 79 5.70 -12.29 16.81
CA ALA A 79 6.17 -13.44 16.04
C ALA A 79 6.80 -13.03 14.70
N LEU A 80 6.60 -11.79 14.26
CA LEU A 80 7.24 -11.23 13.06
C LEU A 80 8.60 -10.58 13.38
N ASN A 81 8.94 -10.40 14.66
CA ASN A 81 10.14 -9.68 15.09
C ASN A 81 11.42 -10.25 14.47
N GLN A 82 12.16 -9.39 13.77
CA GLN A 82 13.43 -9.73 13.09
C GLN A 82 13.31 -10.88 12.08
N GLN A 83 12.10 -11.13 11.55
CA GLN A 83 11.86 -12.15 10.53
C GLN A 83 11.86 -11.54 9.13
N THR A 84 12.20 -12.36 8.15
CA THR A 84 12.13 -12.00 6.73
C THR A 84 11.22 -12.97 6.01
N PHE A 85 10.29 -12.43 5.23
CA PHE A 85 9.33 -13.23 4.45
C PHE A 85 9.47 -12.92 2.97
N PRO A 86 9.78 -13.92 2.12
CA PRO A 86 9.68 -13.79 0.67
C PRO A 86 8.24 -14.00 0.21
N PHE A 87 7.89 -13.39 -0.91
CA PHE A 87 6.58 -13.53 -1.55
C PHE A 87 6.76 -13.78 -3.05
N ALA A 88 5.83 -14.55 -3.61
CA ALA A 88 5.82 -14.83 -5.03
C ALA A 88 5.37 -13.59 -5.84
N THR A 89 5.71 -13.57 -7.12
CA THR A 89 5.27 -12.54 -8.06
C THR A 89 4.14 -13.08 -8.95
N ASP A 90 3.42 -12.19 -9.63
CA ASP A 90 2.61 -12.54 -10.81
C ASP A 90 1.52 -13.60 -10.60
N PHE A 91 0.66 -13.37 -9.60
CA PHE A 91 -0.50 -14.21 -9.30
C PHE A 91 -0.16 -15.68 -8.99
N GLU A 92 1.11 -15.98 -8.74
CA GLU A 92 1.55 -17.27 -8.23
C GLU A 92 1.07 -17.47 -6.79
N GLU A 93 0.97 -18.73 -6.35
CA GLU A 93 0.56 -19.03 -4.98
C GLU A 93 1.48 -18.33 -3.96
N GLY A 94 0.87 -17.57 -3.04
CA GLY A 94 1.61 -16.79 -2.05
C GLY A 94 2.02 -15.38 -2.50
N PHE A 95 1.50 -14.89 -3.64
CA PHE A 95 1.62 -13.47 -4.00
C PHE A 95 0.81 -12.58 -3.04
N ILE A 96 1.30 -11.35 -2.83
CA ILE A 96 0.56 -10.28 -2.15
C ILE A 96 -0.26 -9.50 -3.17
N ASP A 97 -1.53 -9.22 -2.87
CA ASP A 97 -2.33 -8.30 -3.66
C ASP A 97 -1.95 -6.86 -3.30
N GLY A 98 -0.98 -6.30 -4.04
CA GLY A 98 -0.42 -4.99 -3.77
C GLY A 98 -0.81 -3.94 -4.80
N SER A 99 -1.12 -2.74 -4.34
CA SER A 99 -1.56 -1.64 -5.19
C SER A 99 -1.12 -0.26 -4.70
N ILE A 100 -1.11 0.69 -5.64
CA ILE A 100 -1.02 2.13 -5.40
C ILE A 100 -1.96 2.84 -6.38
N TYR A 101 -2.73 3.81 -5.88
CA TYR A 101 -3.63 4.60 -6.72
C TYR A 101 -2.97 5.91 -7.15
N LEU A 102 -2.76 6.08 -8.45
CA LEU A 102 -2.24 7.29 -9.07
C LEU A 102 -2.97 7.49 -10.41
N LEU A 103 -3.24 8.75 -10.78
CA LEU A 103 -3.92 9.10 -12.04
C LEU A 103 -5.31 8.43 -12.18
N ALA A 104 -6.08 8.37 -11.09
CA ALA A 104 -7.34 7.62 -10.98
C ALA A 104 -7.25 6.15 -11.44
N THR A 105 -6.06 5.56 -11.37
CA THR A 105 -5.82 4.20 -11.82
C THR A 105 -5.24 3.35 -10.70
N HIS A 106 -5.71 2.11 -10.62
CA HIS A 106 -5.16 1.08 -9.76
C HIS A 106 -3.88 0.53 -10.41
N ASN A 107 -2.72 0.94 -9.88
CA ASN A 107 -1.41 0.46 -10.35
C ASN A 107 -0.94 -0.65 -9.43
N ARG A 108 -0.33 -1.66 -10.02
CA ARG A 108 0.07 -2.86 -9.29
C ARG A 108 1.40 -2.64 -8.58
N VAL A 109 1.50 -3.16 -7.36
CA VAL A 109 2.72 -3.15 -6.55
C VAL A 109 3.07 -4.58 -6.17
N ASN A 110 4.14 -5.11 -6.76
CA ASN A 110 4.65 -6.43 -6.45
C ASN A 110 5.66 -6.35 -5.31
N VAL A 111 5.26 -6.76 -4.12
CA VAL A 111 6.18 -6.90 -2.98
C VAL A 111 6.74 -8.31 -2.98
N THR A 112 8.05 -8.46 -3.16
CA THR A 112 8.73 -9.76 -3.22
C THR A 112 9.37 -10.16 -1.90
N ARG A 113 9.55 -9.19 -0.99
CA ARG A 113 10.13 -9.42 0.32
C ARG A 113 9.71 -8.34 1.31
N ILE A 114 9.42 -8.77 2.53
CA ILE A 114 9.29 -7.89 3.69
C ILE A 114 10.32 -8.34 4.74
N ASN A 115 11.21 -7.43 5.13
CA ASN A 115 12.10 -7.62 6.26
C ASN A 115 11.49 -6.89 7.46
N PHE A 116 11.01 -7.63 8.45
CA PHE A 116 10.56 -7.04 9.71
C PHE A 116 11.75 -6.86 10.63
N GLY A 117 11.88 -5.66 11.20
CA GLY A 117 12.93 -5.30 12.15
C GLY A 117 12.47 -5.50 13.59
N VAL A 118 12.78 -4.52 14.45
CA VAL A 118 12.42 -4.58 15.87
C VAL A 118 10.93 -4.32 16.04
N ALA A 119 10.28 -5.23 16.75
CA ALA A 119 8.89 -5.10 17.17
C ALA A 119 8.83 -4.62 18.63
N ASP A 120 7.87 -3.74 18.91
CA ASP A 120 7.38 -3.40 20.25
C ASP A 120 5.88 -3.76 20.32
N THR A 121 5.25 -3.51 21.47
CA THR A 121 3.89 -3.90 21.84
C THR A 121 2.85 -3.57 20.77
N ASP A 122 2.97 -2.42 20.11
CA ASP A 122 2.00 -1.89 19.15
C ASP A 122 2.61 -1.50 17.80
N GLN A 123 3.90 -1.72 17.57
CA GLN A 123 4.55 -1.30 16.32
C GLN A 123 5.72 -2.19 15.90
N ILE A 124 6.04 -2.19 14.61
CA ILE A 124 7.19 -2.91 14.06
C ILE A 124 7.81 -2.09 12.93
N THR A 125 9.14 -2.01 12.87
CA THR A 125 9.82 -1.47 11.69
C THR A 125 9.80 -2.48 10.55
N ALA A 126 9.65 -2.06 9.30
CA ALA A 126 9.66 -2.93 8.14
C ALA A 126 10.38 -2.29 6.94
N SER A 127 11.10 -3.10 6.18
CA SER A 127 11.67 -2.79 4.86
C SER A 127 10.94 -3.63 3.82
N LEU A 128 10.32 -2.98 2.83
CA LEU A 128 9.59 -3.63 1.74
C LEU A 128 10.40 -3.53 0.44
N HIS A 129 10.60 -4.66 -0.24
CA HIS A 129 11.13 -4.68 -1.60
C HIS A 129 9.98 -4.74 -2.59
N ALA A 130 9.72 -3.61 -3.27
CA ALA A 130 8.58 -3.41 -4.13
C ALA A 130 9.00 -3.17 -5.59
N ALA A 131 8.21 -3.71 -6.52
CA ALA A 131 8.25 -3.37 -7.94
C ALA A 131 6.89 -2.79 -8.36
N PHE A 132 6.90 -1.58 -8.91
CA PHE A 132 5.73 -0.85 -9.35
C PHE A 132 5.52 -1.07 -10.85
N ASP A 133 4.33 -1.54 -11.21
CA ASP A 133 3.89 -1.71 -12.59
C ASP A 133 2.87 -0.62 -12.95
N PHE A 134 3.41 0.46 -13.51
CA PHE A 134 2.69 1.63 -14.00
C PHE A 134 2.40 1.56 -15.51
N GLU A 135 3.20 0.81 -16.26
CA GLU A 135 3.11 0.69 -17.71
C GLU A 135 1.90 -0.13 -18.16
N HIS A 136 1.48 -1.14 -17.37
CA HIS A 136 0.27 -1.91 -17.66
C HIS A 136 -0.98 -1.02 -17.80
N ALA A 137 -1.08 0.00 -16.96
CA ALA A 137 -2.15 0.98 -16.95
C ALA A 137 -1.96 2.13 -17.96
N ARG A 138 -0.84 2.16 -18.71
CA ARG A 138 -0.48 3.25 -19.65
C ARG A 138 -0.51 4.63 -19.01
N THR A 139 -0.14 4.70 -17.74
CA THR A 139 -0.09 5.94 -16.94
C THR A 139 0.85 7.00 -17.51
N GLY A 140 1.83 6.61 -18.32
CA GLY A 140 2.92 7.48 -18.73
C GLY A 140 4.03 7.61 -17.67
N ILE A 141 3.97 6.82 -16.59
CA ILE A 141 5.03 6.66 -15.59
C ILE A 141 5.84 5.39 -15.92
N HIS A 142 7.16 5.45 -15.76
CA HIS A 142 8.05 4.30 -15.93
C HIS A 142 7.90 3.29 -14.80
N ASN A 143 7.95 2.00 -15.14
CA ASN A 143 8.07 0.93 -14.16
C ASN A 143 9.37 1.08 -13.37
N ARG A 144 9.32 0.78 -12.06
CA ARG A 144 10.51 0.86 -11.22
C ARG A 144 10.44 -0.04 -10.01
N THR A 145 11.59 -0.26 -9.39
CA THR A 145 11.70 -0.90 -8.08
C THR A 145 12.07 0.13 -7.00
N ALA A 146 11.75 -0.19 -5.75
CA ALA A 146 12.17 0.55 -4.57
C ALA A 146 12.30 -0.37 -3.36
N GLU A 147 13.15 0.04 -2.42
CA GLU A 147 13.15 -0.45 -1.05
C GLU A 147 12.52 0.65 -0.17
N LEU A 148 11.51 0.29 0.60
CA LEU A 148 10.70 1.23 1.37
C LEU A 148 10.77 0.89 2.86
N ASP A 149 11.40 1.78 3.61
CA ASP A 149 11.51 1.66 5.06
C ASP A 149 10.36 2.41 5.75
N THR A 150 9.68 1.75 6.69
CA THR A 150 8.61 2.37 7.48
C THR A 150 8.48 1.75 8.87
N THR A 151 7.70 2.40 9.72
CA THR A 151 7.16 1.82 10.95
C THR A 151 5.69 1.49 10.72
N LEU A 152 5.27 0.30 11.12
CA LEU A 152 3.89 -0.17 11.00
C LEU A 152 3.26 -0.28 12.38
N LEU A 153 2.17 0.44 12.59
CA LEU A 153 1.35 0.32 13.80
C LEU A 153 0.45 -0.91 13.69
N PHE A 154 0.39 -1.73 14.74
CA PHE A 154 -0.40 -2.95 14.76
C PHE A 154 -1.85 -2.68 15.14
N GLN A 155 -2.77 -3.30 14.40
CA GLN A 155 -4.18 -3.33 14.74
C GLN A 155 -4.73 -4.76 14.58
N LEU A 156 -5.47 -5.22 15.59
CA LEU A 156 -6.26 -6.43 15.48
C LEU A 156 -7.65 -6.07 14.93
N VAL A 157 -8.04 -6.66 13.80
CA VAL A 157 -9.38 -6.51 13.24
C VAL A 157 -10.23 -7.67 13.73
N ASP A 158 -11.06 -7.40 14.73
CA ASP A 158 -11.96 -8.37 15.36
C ASP A 158 -13.40 -8.29 14.84
N ARG A 159 -13.73 -7.19 14.15
CA ARG A 159 -14.97 -6.96 13.43
C ARG A 159 -14.66 -6.11 12.21
N LEU A 160 -15.27 -6.44 11.08
CA LEU A 160 -15.22 -5.55 9.93
C LEU A 160 -16.15 -4.36 10.15
N PRO A 161 -15.76 -3.16 9.70
CA PRO A 161 -16.70 -2.05 9.63
C PRO A 161 -17.92 -2.49 8.82
N ALA A 162 -19.10 -2.04 9.23
CA ALA A 162 -20.30 -2.27 8.44
C ALA A 162 -20.04 -1.77 7.00
N PRO A 163 -20.52 -2.48 5.97
CA PRO A 163 -20.40 -2.00 4.60
C PRO A 163 -20.91 -0.56 4.57
N GLN A 164 -20.07 0.37 4.11
CA GLN A 164 -20.52 1.74 3.97
C GLN A 164 -21.73 1.72 3.01
N PRO A 165 -22.85 2.39 3.37
CA PRO A 165 -23.94 2.52 2.43
C PRO A 165 -23.37 3.09 1.13
N PRO A 166 -23.80 2.60 -0.05
CA PRO A 166 -23.30 3.11 -1.31
C PRO A 166 -23.41 4.63 -1.27
N THR A 167 -22.28 5.33 -1.39
CA THR A 167 -22.28 6.76 -1.60
C THR A 167 -23.06 6.96 -2.89
N HIS A 168 -24.30 7.44 -2.78
CA HIS A 168 -25.04 7.93 -3.91
C HIS A 168 -24.20 9.05 -4.53
N TYR A 169 -23.41 8.74 -5.54
CA TYR A 169 -23.14 9.68 -6.63
C TYR A 169 -24.46 9.82 -7.41
N GLY A 170 -25.47 10.34 -6.74
CA GLY A 170 -26.66 10.88 -7.36
C GLY A 170 -26.23 12.22 -7.89
N ASN A 171 -26.00 12.29 -9.19
CA ASN A 171 -25.84 13.54 -9.92
C ASN A 171 -27.15 14.34 -9.76
N PRO A 172 -27.20 15.45 -8.99
CA PRO A 172 -28.30 16.38 -9.15
C PRO A 172 -27.93 17.25 -10.34
N HIS A 173 -28.74 17.18 -11.39
CA HIS A 173 -28.57 17.87 -12.68
C HIS A 173 -27.80 17.08 -13.75
N LEU A 174 -28.53 16.24 -14.48
CA LEU A 174 -28.76 16.35 -15.92
C LEU A 174 -29.81 15.33 -16.38
#